data_AF-A0A924KYQ1-F1
#
_entry.id   AF-A0A924KYQ1-F1
#
_cell.length_a   1.000
_cell.length_b   1.000
_cell.length_c   1.000
_cell.angle_alpha   90.00
_cell.angle_beta   90.00
_cell.angle_gamma   90.00
#
_symmetry.space_group_name_H-M   'P 1'
#
loop_
_entity.id
_entity.type
_entity.pdbx_description
1 polymer ?
#
loop_
_entity_poly.entity_id
_entity_poly.type
_entity_poly.pdbx_seq_one_letter_code
_entity_poly.pdbx_strand_id
1 'polypeptide(L)' 'KLNPKIRGWLNYYSRFNPRVAGNVFLYLNGLIRRWIEEKYRLRSKKAIVNKYESTMQLNTQMFVHWQKGIVY' A
#
# COMPACT_ATOMS: atom_id res chain seq x y z
N LYS A 1 -14.27 5.10 4.33
CA LYS A 1 -13.92 3.70 3.95
C LYS A 1 -13.02 3.72 2.71
N LEU A 2 -11.75 3.33 2.81
CA LEU A 2 -10.76 3.43 1.71
C LEU A 2 -10.76 2.20 0.79
N ASN A 3 -11.01 1.00 1.32
CA ASN A 3 -11.01 -0.26 0.56
C ASN A 3 -11.95 -0.30 -0.66
N PRO A 4 -13.19 0.24 -0.61
CA PRO A 4 -14.03 0.30 -1.79
C PRO A 4 -13.45 1.16 -2.92
N LYS A 5 -12.75 2.27 -2.59
CA LYS A 5 -12.09 3.12 -3.58
C LYS A 5 -10.90 2.40 -4.23
N ILE A 6 -10.06 1.74 -3.42
CA ILE A 6 -8.94 0.92 -3.88
C ILE A 6 -9.44 -0.20 -4.80
N ARG A 7 -10.54 -0.87 -4.46
CA ARG A 7 -11.16 -1.90 -5.30
C ARG A 7 -11.67 -1.31 -6.63
N GLY A 8 -12.29 -0.14 -6.61
CA GLY A 8 -12.71 0.57 -7.82
C GLY A 8 -11.54 0.92 -8.74
N TRP A 9 -10.45 1.45 -8.17
CA TRP A 9 -9.21 1.74 -8.91
C TRP A 9 -8.58 0.47 -9.47
N LEU A 10 -8.53 -0.61 -8.69
CA LEU A 10 -8.05 -1.90 -9.18
C LEU A 10 -8.84 -2.33 -10.40
N ASN A 11 -10.17 -2.39 -10.30
CA ASN A 11 -11.04 -2.84 -11.39
C ASN A 11 -10.94 -1.95 -12.63
N TYR A 12 -10.79 -0.64 -12.44
CA TYR A 12 -10.66 0.31 -13.54
C TYR A 12 -9.28 0.18 -14.20
N TYR A 13 -8.19 0.40 -13.47
CA TYR A 13 -6.86 0.45 -14.05
C TYR A 13 -6.36 -0.93 -14.52
N SER A 14 -6.72 -2.03 -13.85
CA SER A 14 -6.29 -3.38 -14.28
C SER A 14 -6.88 -3.80 -15.62
N ARG A 15 -8.06 -3.27 -15.99
CA ARG A 15 -8.74 -3.58 -17.25
C ARG A 15 -8.09 -2.89 -18.46
N PHE A 16 -7.58 -1.68 -18.28
CA PHE A 16 -7.11 -0.85 -19.39
C PHE A 16 -5.58 -0.78 -19.47
N ASN A 17 -4.88 -0.76 -18.34
CA ASN A 17 -3.42 -0.69 -18.33
C ASN A 17 -2.83 -1.21 -17.00
N PRO A 18 -2.38 -2.48 -16.96
CA PRO A 18 -1.76 -3.08 -15.77
C PRO A 18 -0.55 -2.29 -15.24
N ARG A 19 0.22 -1.62 -16.12
CA ARG A 19 1.38 -0.82 -15.73
C ARG A 19 0.95 0.43 -14.96
N VAL A 20 -0.10 1.11 -15.42
CA VAL A 20 -0.68 2.27 -14.72
C VAL A 20 -1.29 1.84 -13.39
N ALA A 21 -1.93 0.67 -13.35
CA ALA A 21 -2.42 0.10 -12.09
C ALA A 21 -1.28 -0.08 -11.08
N GLY A 22 -0.14 -0.64 -11.50
CA GLY A 22 1.06 -0.78 -10.67
C GLY A 22 1.55 0.56 -10.09
N ASN A 23 1.62 1.61 -10.91
CA ASN A 23 2.01 2.96 -10.46
C ASN A 23 1.07 3.56 -9.41
N VAL A 24 -0.24 3.33 -9.53
CA VAL A 24 -1.22 3.80 -8.54
C VAL A 24 -1.00 3.13 -7.18
N PHE A 25 -0.74 1.82 -7.17
CA PHE A 25 -0.49 1.11 -5.91
C PHE A 25 0.89 1.40 -5.32
N LEU A 26 1.91 1.62 -6.16
CA LEU A 26 3.21 2.15 -5.72
C LEU A 26 3.06 3.47 -4.96
N TYR A 27 2.31 4.41 -5.55
CA TYR A 27 2.01 5.69 -4.92
C TYR A 27 1.26 5.50 -3.59
N LEU A 28 0.25 4.63 -3.58
CA LEU A 28 -0.51 4.31 -2.36
C LEU A 28 0.38 3.71 -1.25
N ASN A 29 1.28 2.78 -1.59
CA ASN A 29 2.25 2.22 -0.64
C ASN A 29 3.17 3.30 -0.08
N GLY A 30 3.62 4.24 -0.92
CA GLY A 30 4.38 5.41 -0.49
C GLY A 30 3.63 6.27 0.53
N LEU A 31 2.34 6.53 0.31
CA LEU A 31 1.50 7.26 1.27
C LEU A 31 1.37 6.51 2.60
N ILE A 32 1.20 5.18 2.57
CA ILE A 32 1.12 4.38 3.79
C ILE A 32 2.46 4.39 4.54
N ARG A 33 3.59 4.25 3.84
CA ARG A 33 4.93 4.33 4.44
C ARG A 33 5.16 5.69 5.10
N ARG A 34 4.77 6.78 4.45
CA ARG A 34 4.82 8.13 5.02
C ARG A 34 3.93 8.27 6.26
N TRP A 35 2.72 7.72 6.23
CA TRP A 35 1.86 7.70 7.40
C TRP A 35 2.47 6.90 8.56
N ILE A 36 3.14 5.78 8.29
CA ILE A 36 3.88 5.00 9.31
C ILE A 36 5.05 5.80 9.87
N GLU A 37 5.81 6.47 8.99
CA GLU A 37 6.91 7.35 9.38
C GLU A 37 6.43 8.44 10.36
N GLU A 38 5.37 9.16 10.02
CA GLU A 38 4.78 10.22 10.85
C GLU A 38 4.19 9.65 12.16
N LYS A 39 3.45 8.53 12.09
CA LYS A 39 2.81 7.91 13.24
C LYS A 39 3.79 7.39 14.29
N TYR A 40 4.87 6.75 13.85
CA TYR A 40 5.87 6.15 14.74
C TYR A 40 7.12 7.02 14.89
N ARG A 41 7.14 8.22 14.29
CA ARG A 41 8.26 9.19 14.31
C ARG A 41 9.59 8.55 13.89
N LEU A 42 9.53 7.65 12.92
CA LEU A 42 10.71 6.93 12.44
C LEU A 42 11.56 7.87 11.60
N ARG A 43 12.90 7.76 11.73
CA ARG A 43 13.85 8.59 10.98
C ARG A 43 14.69 7.81 9.97
N SER A 44 14.74 6.49 10.12
CA SER A 44 15.50 5.60 9.25
C SER A 44 14.59 4.96 8.22
N LYS A 45 14.98 5.01 6.94
CA LYS A 45 14.29 4.29 5.85
C LYS A 45 14.14 2.81 6.15
N LYS A 46 15.18 2.17 6.71
CA LYS A 46 15.15 0.76 7.11
C LYS A 46 14.09 0.51 8.19
N ALA A 47 14.01 1.39 9.19
CA ALA A 47 13.01 1.26 10.25
C ALA A 47 11.58 1.41 9.72
N ILE A 48 11.36 2.34 8.78
CA ILE A 48 10.06 2.56 8.13
C ILE A 48 9.65 1.32 7.33
N VAL A 49 10.55 0.78 6.51
CA VAL A 49 10.29 -0.42 5.70
C VAL A 49 9.99 -1.62 6.59
N ASN A 50 10.83 -1.89 7.60
CA ASN A 50 10.59 -2.98 8.54
C ASN A 50 9.23 -2.84 9.25
N LYS A 51 8.90 -1.62 9.70
CA LYS A 51 7.61 -1.38 10.37
C LYS A 51 6.42 -1.55 9.43
N TYR A 52 6.56 -1.11 8.18
CA TYR A 52 5.56 -1.32 7.13
C TYR A 52 5.33 -2.81 6.88
N GLU A 53 6.39 -3.58 6.67
CA GLU A 53 6.32 -5.03 6.45
C GLU A 53 5.69 -5.76 7.64
N SER A 54 6.12 -5.46 8.87
CA SER A 54 5.51 -6.03 10.07
C SER A 54 4.03 -5.68 10.18
N THR A 55 3.66 -4.43 9.89
CA THR A 55 2.24 -3.99 9.95
C THR A 55 1.39 -4.72 8.92
N MET A 56 1.94 -4.89 7.72
CA MET A 56 1.31 -5.59 6.61
C MET A 56 1.13 -7.07 6.91
N GLN A 57 2.15 -7.74 7.45
CA GLN A 57 2.07 -9.15 7.84
C GLN A 57 1.05 -9.39 8.96
N LEU A 58 0.99 -8.49 9.94
CA LEU A 58 0.02 -8.58 11.05
C LEU A 58 -1.42 -8.26 10.61
N ASN A 59 -1.59 -7.44 9.56
CA ASN A 59 -2.90 -6.93 9.13
C ASN A 59 -3.09 -7.08 7.63
N THR A 60 -2.83 -8.26 7.08
CA THR A 60 -2.90 -8.54 5.64
C THR A 60 -4.26 -8.21 5.02
N GLN A 61 -5.34 -8.27 5.80
CA GLN A 61 -6.70 -7.97 5.34
C GLN A 61 -7.09 -6.48 5.41
N MET A 62 -6.22 -5.62 5.95
CA MET A 62 -6.53 -4.21 6.14
C MET A 62 -6.71 -3.47 4.81
N PHE A 63 -5.92 -3.80 3.79
CA PHE A 63 -6.03 -3.24 2.45
C PHE A 63 -6.14 -4.32 1.37
N VAL A 64 -7.06 -4.09 0.42
CA VAL A 64 -7.35 -5.05 -0.67
C VAL A 64 -6.12 -5.33 -1.55
N HIS A 65 -5.21 -4.37 -1.70
CA HIS A 65 -4.01 -4.55 -2.52
C HIS A 65 -2.91 -5.37 -1.81
N TRP A 66 -2.84 -5.33 -0.47
CA TRP A 66 -1.94 -6.20 0.31
C TRP A 66 -2.33 -7.67 0.19
N GLN A 67 -3.63 -7.99 0.24
CA GLN A 67 -4.14 -9.33 -0.01
C GLN A 67 -3.78 -9.87 -1.40
N LYS A 68 -3.61 -8.96 -2.37
CA LYS A 68 -3.25 -9.30 -3.75
C LYS A 68 -1.74 -9.37 -3.99
N GLY A 69 -0.92 -9.23 -2.95
CA GLY A 69 0.53 -9.28 -3.06
C GLY A 69 1.15 -8.05 -3.73
N ILE A 70 0.41 -6.93 -3.81
CA ILE A 70 0.88 -5.69 -4.42
C ILE A 70 1.67 -4.90 -3.37
N VAL A 71 2.90 -5.33 -3.13
CA VAL A 71 3.79 -4.84 -2.09
C VAL A 71 5.10 -4.40 -2.74
N TYR A 72 5.29 -3.09 -2.86
CA TYR A 72 6.48 -2.50 -3.47
C TYR A 72 7.03 -1.43 -2.52
#